data_AF-A0A2V8Y4X7-F1
#
_entry.id   AF-A0A2V8Y4X7-F1
#
_cell.length_a   1.000
_cell.length_b   1.000
_cell.length_c   1.000
_cell.angle_alpha   90.00
_cell.angle_beta   90.00
_cell.angle_gamma   90.00
#
_symmetry.space_group_name_H-M   'P 1'
#
loop_
_entity.id
_entity.type
_entity.pdbx_description
1 polymer ?
#
loop_
_entity_poly.entity_id
_entity_poly.type
_entity_poly.pdbx_seq_one_letter_code
_entity_poly.pdbx_strand_id
1 'polypeptide(L)'
;MQRQAIRRPLSDIIKKMACTVLRQPEAQPSSEAAHAALLLAHMAWNRAAGFGTPDYRPILRDFETSNPGLWNELTSSDAEVLIAALVRYKQVHHLHDHRQVVVCGMRGDSVHVEWIDPPLN
;
A
#
# COMPACT_ATOMS: atom_id res chain seq x y z
N MET A 1 -21.39 3.49 -26.90
CA MET A 1 -20.03 2.94 -26.64
C MET A 1 -19.12 4.09 -26.22
N GLN A 2 -19.04 4.39 -24.93
CA GLN A 2 -18.07 5.36 -24.41
C GLN A 2 -16.74 4.65 -24.16
N ARG A 3 -15.66 5.19 -24.74
CA ARG A 3 -14.28 4.76 -24.50
C ARG A 3 -13.97 4.94 -23.01
N GLN A 4 -14.02 3.86 -22.22
CA GLN A 4 -13.37 3.83 -20.92
C GLN A 4 -11.87 3.95 -21.19
N ALA A 5 -11.31 5.15 -20.94
CA ALA A 5 -9.88 5.27 -20.72
C ALA A 5 -9.50 4.19 -19.69
N ILE A 6 -8.55 3.31 -20.02
CA ILE A 6 -8.16 2.18 -19.17
C ILE A 6 -7.57 2.77 -17.88
N ARG A 7 -8.43 3.00 -16.89
CA ARG A 7 -8.02 3.39 -15.54
C ARG A 7 -7.22 2.19 -15.02
N ARG A 8 -5.94 2.38 -14.71
CA ARG A 8 -5.13 1.31 -14.09
C ARG A 8 -5.90 0.80 -12.86
N PRO A 9 -6.01 -0.53 -12.69
CA PRO A 9 -6.69 -1.08 -11.52
C PRO A 9 -5.96 -0.63 -10.26
N LEU A 10 -6.71 -0.36 -9.19
CA LEU A 10 -6.12 0.18 -7.96
C LEU A 10 -5.10 -0.79 -7.35
N SER A 11 -5.29 -2.10 -7.57
CA SER A 11 -4.34 -3.15 -7.20
C SER A 11 -2.95 -2.92 -7.79
N ASP A 12 -2.83 -2.55 -9.07
CA ASP A 12 -1.54 -2.29 -9.70
C ASP A 12 -0.87 -1.05 -9.12
N ILE A 13 -1.65 -0.02 -8.81
CA ILE A 13 -1.14 1.22 -8.20
C ILE A 13 -0.62 0.94 -6.80
N ILE A 14 -1.42 0.26 -5.97
CA ILE A 14 -1.05 -0.09 -4.60
C ILE A 14 0.15 -1.04 -4.58
N LYS A 15 0.18 -2.05 -5.47
CA LYS A 15 1.35 -2.93 -5.62
C LYS A 15 2.60 -2.13 -5.96
N LYS A 16 2.52 -1.23 -6.94
CA LYS A 16 3.65 -0.38 -7.31
C LYS A 16 4.10 0.51 -6.15
N MET A 17 3.17 1.09 -5.40
CA MET A 17 3.47 1.85 -4.19
C MET A 17 4.20 1.00 -3.16
N ALA A 18 3.69 -0.19 -2.83
CA ALA A 18 4.32 -1.11 -1.89
C ALA A 18 5.76 -1.46 -2.30
N CYS A 19 6.02 -1.68 -3.59
CA CYS A 19 7.38 -1.94 -4.07
C CYS A 19 8.36 -0.78 -3.78
N THR A 20 7.91 0.48 -3.70
CA THR A 20 8.82 1.62 -3.49
C THR A 20 9.46 1.68 -2.10
N VAL A 21 8.91 0.96 -1.13
CA VAL A 21 9.44 0.87 0.24
C VAL A 21 10.25 -0.39 0.50
N LEU A 22 10.34 -1.29 -0.50
CA LEU A 22 11.25 -2.43 -0.46
C LEU A 22 12.66 -1.96 -0.80
N ARG A 23 13.67 -2.49 -0.08
CA ARG A 23 15.08 -2.20 -0.33
C ARG A 23 15.56 -2.75 -1.66
N GLN A 24 15.04 -3.91 -2.06
CA GLN A 24 15.34 -4.57 -3.33
C GLN A 24 14.02 -4.88 -4.06
N PRO A 25 13.41 -3.89 -4.74
CA PRO A 25 12.08 -4.04 -5.33
C PRO A 25 11.99 -5.07 -6.46
N GLU A 26 13.13 -5.37 -7.11
CA GLU A 26 13.23 -6.37 -8.19
C GLU A 26 13.52 -7.79 -7.65
N ALA A 27 13.92 -7.92 -6.38
CA ALA A 27 14.09 -9.20 -5.73
C ALA A 27 12.75 -9.64 -5.12
N GLN A 28 12.56 -10.96 -5.00
CA GLN A 28 11.39 -11.49 -4.30
C GLN A 28 11.56 -11.23 -2.78
N PRO A 29 10.73 -10.38 -2.15
CA PRO A 29 10.77 -10.17 -0.71
C PRO A 29 10.23 -11.40 0.03
N SER A 30 10.47 -11.48 1.33
CA SER A 30 9.75 -12.40 2.21
C SER A 30 8.25 -12.12 2.18
N SER A 31 7.47 -13.13 2.57
CA SER A 31 6.02 -12.99 2.69
C SER A 31 5.67 -11.85 3.64
N GLU A 32 6.33 -11.77 4.80
CA GLU A 32 6.11 -10.75 5.82
C GLU A 32 6.44 -9.35 5.30
N ALA A 33 7.56 -9.19 4.57
CA ALA A 33 7.93 -7.93 3.97
C ALA A 33 6.95 -7.49 2.87
N ALA A 34 6.46 -8.42 2.04
CA ALA A 34 5.43 -8.15 1.04
C ALA A 34 4.12 -7.68 1.69
N HIS A 35 3.65 -8.39 2.72
CA HIS A 35 2.42 -8.03 3.44
C HIS A 35 2.55 -6.71 4.20
N ALA A 36 3.70 -6.47 4.85
CA ALA A 36 3.98 -5.21 5.53
C ALA A 36 3.99 -4.04 4.54
N ALA A 37 4.67 -4.18 3.39
CA ALA A 37 4.70 -3.14 2.37
C ALA A 37 3.29 -2.83 1.81
N LEU A 38 2.45 -3.85 1.59
CA LEU A 38 1.06 -3.66 1.17
C LEU A 38 0.20 -2.98 2.23
N LEU A 39 0.34 -3.37 3.49
CA LEU A 39 -0.36 -2.74 4.61
C LEU A 39 0.00 -1.24 4.71
N LEU A 40 1.29 -0.91 4.65
CA LEU A 40 1.78 0.47 4.69
C LEU A 40 1.26 1.28 3.49
N ALA A 41 1.22 0.69 2.29
CA ALA A 41 0.67 1.33 1.09
C ALA A 41 -0.83 1.59 1.21
N HIS A 42 -1.59 0.66 1.78
CA HIS A 42 -3.02 0.87 2.09
C HIS A 42 -3.21 2.02 3.07
N MET A 43 -2.47 2.04 4.18
CA MET A 43 -2.56 3.11 5.17
C MET A 43 -2.22 4.48 4.56
N ALA A 44 -1.13 4.54 3.80
CA ALA A 44 -0.70 5.76 3.11
C ALA A 44 -1.72 6.26 2.08
N TRP A 45 -2.30 5.36 1.30
CA TRP A 45 -3.32 5.70 0.31
C TRP A 45 -4.52 6.37 0.96
N ASN A 46 -5.09 5.74 1.99
CA ASN A 46 -6.27 6.24 2.69
C ASN A 46 -5.97 7.55 3.43
N ARG A 47 -4.83 7.63 4.13
CA ARG A 47 -4.39 8.86 4.81
C ARG A 47 -4.29 10.03 3.84
N ALA A 48 -3.71 9.81 2.66
CA ALA A 48 -3.55 10.85 1.65
C ALA A 48 -4.87 11.19 0.91
N ALA A 49 -5.87 10.31 0.94
CA ALA A 49 -7.21 10.59 0.46
C ALA A 49 -8.13 11.23 1.53
N GLY A 50 -7.62 11.46 2.75
CA GLY A 50 -8.35 12.10 3.84
C GLY A 50 -9.16 11.14 4.71
N PHE A 51 -8.96 9.82 4.56
CA PHE A 51 -9.63 8.81 5.37
C PHE A 51 -8.78 8.44 6.59
N GLY A 52 -9.47 8.12 7.70
CA GLY A 52 -8.82 7.53 8.86
C GLY A 52 -8.22 6.16 8.54
N THR A 53 -7.12 5.84 9.20
CA THR A 53 -6.46 4.54 9.10
C THR A 53 -6.67 3.78 10.41
N PRO A 54 -7.10 2.50 10.37
CA PRO A 54 -7.13 1.68 11.57
C PRO A 54 -5.73 1.55 12.18
N ASP A 55 -5.65 1.17 13.46
CA ASP A 55 -4.36 0.91 14.10
C ASP A 55 -3.70 -0.31 13.44
N TYR A 56 -2.65 -0.05 12.66
CA TYR A 56 -1.94 -1.04 11.87
C TYR A 56 -0.75 -1.64 12.63
N ARG A 57 -0.38 -1.07 13.79
CA ARG A 57 0.81 -1.49 14.56
C ARG A 57 0.72 -2.92 15.08
N PRO A 58 -0.43 -3.43 15.55
CA PRO A 58 -0.54 -4.83 15.96
C PRO A 58 -0.23 -5.79 14.80
N ILE A 59 -0.75 -5.51 13.61
CA ILE A 59 -0.55 -6.34 12.42
C ILE A 59 0.93 -6.36 12.01
N LEU A 60 1.61 -5.21 12.04
CA LEU A 60 3.05 -5.16 11.79
C LEU A 60 3.86 -5.94 12.83
N ARG A 61 3.46 -5.91 14.09
CA ARG A 61 4.12 -6.69 15.15
C ARG A 61 3.98 -8.19 14.93
N ASP A 62 2.84 -8.65 14.42
CA ASP A 62 2.66 -10.06 14.07
C ASP A 62 3.63 -10.47 12.95
N PHE A 63 3.80 -9.62 11.92
CA PHE A 63 4.78 -9.85 10.85
C PHE A 63 6.22 -9.86 11.36
N GLU A 64 6.58 -8.92 12.23
CA GLU A 64 7.91 -8.87 12.85
C GLU A 64 8.19 -10.10 13.75
N THR A 65 7.15 -10.61 14.43
CA THR A 65 7.25 -11.83 15.22
C THR A 65 7.51 -13.05 14.34
N SER A 66 6.85 -13.12 13.18
CA SER A 66 7.06 -14.19 12.20
C SER A 66 8.40 -14.08 11.46
N ASN A 67 8.87 -12.86 11.18
CA ASN A 67 10.15 -12.59 10.55
C ASN A 67 10.88 -11.44 11.27
N PRO A 68 11.78 -11.74 12.22
CA PRO A 68 12.59 -10.73 12.91
C PRO A 68 13.51 -9.92 11.97
N GLY A 69 13.73 -10.41 10.75
CA GLY A 69 14.48 -9.71 9.70
C GLY A 69 13.65 -8.75 8.85
N LEU A 70 12.33 -8.61 9.11
CA LEU A 70 11.39 -7.82 8.32
C LEU A 70 11.93 -6.44 7.91
N TRP A 71 12.42 -5.66 8.87
CA TRP A 71 12.87 -4.29 8.62
C TRP A 71 14.15 -4.20 7.78
N ASN A 72 14.90 -5.30 7.64
CA ASN A 72 16.07 -5.36 6.75
C ASN A 72 15.68 -5.42 5.27
N GLU A 73 14.42 -5.76 4.97
CA GLU A 73 13.91 -5.82 3.60
C GLU A 73 13.24 -4.51 3.18
N LEU A 74 12.99 -3.61 4.14
CA LEU A 74 12.40 -2.29 3.93
C LEU A 74 13.46 -1.19 3.88
N THR A 75 13.11 -0.05 3.27
CA THR A 75 14.00 1.12 3.16
C THR A 75 14.16 1.89 4.47
N SER A 76 13.32 1.62 5.46
CA SER A 76 13.36 2.20 6.81
C SER A 76 12.82 1.19 7.82
N SER A 77 13.29 1.26 9.06
CA SER A 77 12.74 0.51 10.20
C SER A 77 11.62 1.27 10.93
N ASP A 78 11.26 2.47 10.45
CA ASP A 78 10.18 3.29 11.01
C ASP A 78 8.98 3.28 10.04
N ALA A 79 7.88 2.66 10.48
CA ALA A 79 6.65 2.56 9.71
C ALA A 79 6.04 3.92 9.34
N GLU A 80 6.10 4.92 10.22
CA GLU A 80 5.55 6.24 9.94
C GLU A 80 6.39 6.98 8.90
N VAL A 81 7.72 6.77 8.89
CA VAL A 81 8.60 7.27 7.82
C VAL A 81 8.21 6.66 6.47
N LEU A 82 7.95 5.35 6.43
CA LEU A 82 7.51 4.66 5.21
C LEU A 82 6.14 5.15 4.74
N ILE A 83 5.17 5.30 5.65
CA ILE A 83 3.83 5.82 5.33
C ILE A 83 3.93 7.25 4.81
N ALA A 84 4.72 8.11 5.44
CA ALA A 84 4.92 9.49 4.97
C ALA A 84 5.51 9.54 3.55
N ALA A 85 6.48 8.67 3.24
CA ALA A 85 7.04 8.55 1.90
C ALA A 85 5.99 8.11 0.87
N LEU A 86 5.14 7.13 1.22
CA LEU A 86 4.08 6.63 0.35
C LEU A 86 2.93 7.64 0.17
N VAL A 87 2.60 8.42 1.21
CA VAL A 87 1.64 9.54 1.12
C VAL A 87 2.14 10.55 0.09
N ARG A 88 3.43 10.94 0.18
CA ARG A 88 4.05 11.84 -0.78
C ARG A 88 4.04 11.25 -2.19
N TYR A 89 4.36 9.97 -2.34
CA TYR A 89 4.27 9.28 -3.63
C TYR A 89 2.86 9.39 -4.23
N LYS A 90 1.80 9.08 -3.46
CA LYS A 90 0.42 9.22 -3.95
C LYS A 90 0.11 10.67 -4.34
N GLN A 91 0.49 11.65 -3.53
CA GLN A 91 0.23 13.07 -3.83
C GLN A 91 0.89 13.52 -5.13
N VAL A 92 2.10 13.02 -5.44
CA VAL A 92 2.82 13.35 -6.67
C VAL A 92 2.22 12.65 -7.90
N HIS A 93 1.85 11.38 -7.78
CA HIS A 93 1.47 10.55 -8.94
C HIS A 93 -0.04 10.36 -9.15
N HIS A 94 -0.83 10.54 -8.08
CA HIS A 94 -2.25 10.18 -8.00
C HIS A 94 -3.03 11.23 -7.19
N LEU A 95 -2.73 12.52 -7.40
CA LEU A 95 -3.31 13.64 -6.65
C LEU A 95 -4.85 13.61 -6.65
N HIS A 96 -5.44 13.39 -7.82
CA HIS A 96 -6.90 13.46 -8.04
C HIS A 96 -7.62 12.12 -7.82
N ASP A 97 -6.92 11.06 -7.39
CA ASP A 97 -7.57 9.79 -7.08
C ASP A 97 -8.00 9.78 -5.60
N HIS A 98 -9.30 9.84 -5.37
CA HIS A 98 -9.90 9.89 -4.03
C HIS A 98 -10.65 8.60 -3.66
N ARG A 99 -10.41 7.49 -4.36
CA ARG A 99 -10.95 6.19 -3.98
C ARG A 99 -10.52 5.82 -2.56
N GLN A 100 -11.45 5.35 -1.73
CA GLN A 100 -11.13 4.79 -0.42
C GLN A 100 -10.82 3.30 -0.56
N VAL A 101 -9.66 2.85 -0.12
CA VAL A 101 -9.33 1.41 -0.09
C VAL A 101 -9.95 0.79 1.17
N VAL A 102 -10.79 -0.22 0.99
CA VAL A 102 -11.47 -0.94 2.09
C VAL A 102 -10.91 -2.33 2.33
N VAL A 103 -10.35 -2.96 1.29
CA VAL A 103 -9.65 -4.24 1.38
C VAL A 103 -8.34 -4.13 0.61
N CYS A 104 -7.25 -4.59 1.21
CA CYS A 104 -5.95 -4.70 0.56
C CYS A 104 -5.19 -5.91 1.13
N GLY A 105 -4.75 -6.81 0.26
CA GLY A 105 -3.99 -7.98 0.68
C GLY A 105 -3.54 -8.85 -0.48
N MET A 106 -2.84 -9.94 -0.17
CA MET A 106 -2.45 -10.94 -1.14
C MET A 106 -3.52 -12.03 -1.27
N ARG A 107 -3.77 -12.47 -2.51
CA ARG A 107 -4.59 -13.64 -2.84
C ARG A 107 -3.77 -14.53 -3.76
N GLY A 108 -3.05 -15.50 -3.18
CA GLY A 108 -1.95 -16.17 -3.87
C GLY A 108 -0.87 -15.16 -4.25
N ASP A 109 -0.39 -15.19 -5.50
CA ASP A 109 0.66 -14.29 -5.99
C ASP A 109 0.15 -12.92 -6.48
N SER A 110 -1.15 -12.66 -6.32
CA SER A 110 -1.81 -11.44 -6.80
C SER A 110 -2.24 -10.53 -5.67
N VAL A 111 -2.11 -9.22 -5.90
CA VAL A 111 -2.61 -8.19 -4.99
C VAL A 111 -4.09 -7.96 -5.26
N HIS A 112 -4.93 -8.16 -4.24
CA HIS A 112 -6.35 -7.89 -4.27
C HIS A 112 -6.65 -6.57 -3.55
N VAL A 113 -7.42 -5.70 -4.20
CA VAL A 113 -7.81 -4.40 -3.65
C VAL A 113 -9.28 -4.14 -3.97
N GLU A 114 -10.06 -3.77 -2.94
CA GLU A 114 -11.42 -3.29 -3.07
C GLU A 114 -11.50 -1.84 -2.63
N TRP A 115 -12.37 -1.06 -3.28
CA TRP A 115 -12.50 0.36 -3.01
C TRP A 115 -13.93 0.87 -3.13
N ILE A 116 -14.17 2.00 -2.46
CA ILE A 116 -15.35 2.83 -2.62
C ILE A 116 -14.93 4.07 -3.43
N ASP A 117 -15.67 4.38 -4.50
CA ASP A 117 -15.47 5.63 -5.23
C ASP A 117 -15.97 6.82 -4.39
N PRO A 118 -15.29 7.98 -4.45
CA PRO A 118 -15.77 9.18 -3.77
C PRO A 118 -17.16 9.55 -4.30
N PRO A 119 -18.02 10.18 -3.49
CA PRO A 119 -19.31 10.67 -3.96
C PRO A 119 -19.11 11.54 -5.20
N LEU A 120 -19.95 11.31 -6.23
CA LEU A 120 -20.02 12.20 -7.39
C LEU A 120 -20.58 13.53 -6.90
N ASN A 121 -19.76 14.58 -6.91
CA ASN A 121 -20.24 15.95 -6.74
C ASN A 121 -21.02 16.39 -7.99
#